data_AF-A0A7J2UUI3-F1
#
_entry.id   AF-A0A7J2UUI3-F1
#
_cell.length_a   1.000
_cell.length_b   1.000
_cell.length_c   1.000
_cell.angle_alpha   90.00
_cell.angle_beta   90.00
_cell.angle_gamma   90.00
#
_symmetry.space_group_name_H-M   'P 1'
#
loop_
_entity.id
_entity.type
_entity.pdbx_description
1 polymer ?
#
loop_
_entity_poly.entity_id
_entity_poly.type
_entity_poly.pdbx_seq_one_letter_code
_entity_poly.pdbx_strand_id
1 'polypeptide(L)'
;MTFKKRISEDKKAMGKATLALLIVGVLLVTGVAYAGYSFYSDDKDKKDEVKVVEEGDRVECDYIGAFTDGRVFDTSLLDVAHDNVNYPKALQFSLRADHGYVPYSFTVGSGTTIEGWQDAVMGMSVGQTKVVRIEPAKAYGESNPDLILKGSLTVDVPLYSTLDLMVFQEQFYGVAPTVGGSFYHPAWKWYCEVTDVQKESGTITFKNMPDLNGIYTIYEKVNWQVRITNIDQTAGIGGKITVKHLLSNEDANNIMIQEADGSQFIVTEVNEEAGTYTMDYNREVVGKTLVFKITITDIVKAG
;
A
#
# COMPACT_ATOMS: atom_id res chain seq x y z
N MET A 1 6.29 106.07 -22.61
CA MET A 1 6.94 104.74 -22.65
C MET A 1 6.51 104.04 -23.92
N THR A 2 7.43 103.86 -24.87
CA THR A 2 7.13 103.59 -26.29
C THR A 2 6.90 102.10 -26.56
N PHE A 3 5.97 101.77 -27.47
CA PHE A 3 5.53 100.42 -27.84
C PHE A 3 6.67 99.40 -28.09
N LYS A 4 7.84 99.86 -28.55
CA LYS A 4 9.06 99.02 -28.73
C LYS A 4 9.66 98.45 -27.44
N LYS A 5 9.51 99.13 -26.29
CA LYS A 5 10.07 98.67 -25.00
C LYS A 5 9.26 97.49 -24.43
N ARG A 6 7.94 97.51 -24.62
CA ARG A 6 7.01 96.44 -24.17
C ARG A 6 7.24 95.12 -24.92
N ILE A 7 7.44 95.19 -26.25
CA ILE A 7 7.75 94.01 -27.08
C ILE A 7 9.10 93.36 -26.71
N SER A 8 10.09 94.15 -26.28
CA SER A 8 11.41 93.63 -25.86
C SER A 8 11.35 92.91 -24.51
N GLU A 9 10.54 93.40 -23.57
CA GLU A 9 10.35 92.75 -22.26
C GLU A 9 9.50 91.48 -22.40
N ASP A 10 8.45 91.51 -23.22
CA ASP A 10 7.60 90.34 -23.51
C ASP A 10 8.39 89.21 -24.21
N LYS A 11 9.29 89.52 -25.15
CA LYS A 11 10.17 88.48 -25.75
C LYS A 11 11.15 87.85 -24.76
N LYS A 12 11.65 88.62 -23.78
CA LYS A 12 12.55 88.12 -22.72
C LYS A 12 11.79 87.28 -21.69
N ALA A 13 10.55 87.67 -21.34
CA ALA A 13 9.67 86.91 -20.48
C ALA A 13 9.20 85.61 -21.15
N MET A 14 8.84 85.68 -22.44
CA MET A 14 8.46 84.53 -23.26
C MET A 14 9.63 83.53 -23.39
N GLY A 15 10.86 84.00 -23.62
CA GLY A 15 12.04 83.13 -23.65
C GLY A 15 12.32 82.39 -22.32
N LYS A 16 12.09 83.03 -21.17
CA LYS A 16 12.23 82.40 -19.85
C LYS A 16 11.11 81.39 -19.55
N ALA A 17 9.87 81.70 -19.95
CA ALA A 17 8.73 80.80 -19.79
C ALA A 17 8.86 79.55 -20.67
N THR A 18 9.31 79.70 -21.92
CA THR A 18 9.56 78.56 -22.82
C THR A 18 10.70 77.69 -22.32
N LEU A 19 11.77 78.28 -21.77
CA LEU A 19 12.87 77.53 -21.17
C LEU A 19 12.44 76.76 -19.91
N ALA A 20 11.61 77.37 -19.05
CA ALA A 20 11.06 76.71 -17.86
C ALA A 20 10.15 75.52 -18.23
N LEU A 21 9.29 75.67 -19.25
CA LEU A 21 8.44 74.59 -19.75
C LEU A 21 9.25 73.43 -20.35
N LEU A 22 10.34 73.73 -21.05
CA LEU A 22 11.24 72.69 -21.56
C LEU A 22 11.95 71.92 -20.43
N ILE A 23 12.40 72.61 -19.38
CA ILE A 23 13.04 71.96 -18.22
C ILE A 23 12.05 71.07 -17.47
N VAL A 24 10.81 71.54 -17.25
CA VAL A 24 9.75 70.73 -16.61
C VAL A 24 9.40 69.51 -17.47
N GLY A 25 9.32 69.69 -18.80
CA GLY A 25 9.10 68.58 -19.73
C GLY A 25 10.20 67.52 -19.67
N VAL A 26 11.48 67.93 -19.65
CA VAL A 26 12.61 67.00 -19.54
C VAL A 26 12.60 66.28 -18.19
N LEU A 27 12.33 66.97 -17.08
CA LEU A 27 12.27 66.36 -15.75
C LEU A 27 11.14 65.33 -15.63
N LEU A 28 9.99 65.58 -16.25
CA LEU A 28 8.87 64.63 -16.29
C LEU A 28 9.22 63.40 -17.12
N VAL A 29 9.86 63.57 -18.29
CA VAL A 29 10.29 62.44 -19.14
C VAL A 29 11.36 61.60 -18.44
N THR A 30 12.34 62.24 -17.79
CA THR A 30 13.35 61.50 -17.01
C THR A 30 12.77 60.82 -15.78
N GLY A 31 11.79 61.44 -15.13
CA GLY A 31 11.09 60.85 -13.98
C GLY A 31 10.26 59.63 -14.38
N VAL A 32 9.54 59.69 -15.51
CA VAL A 32 8.79 58.56 -16.06
C VAL A 32 9.71 57.46 -16.57
N ALA A 33 10.83 57.80 -17.21
CA ALA A 33 11.83 56.82 -17.63
C ALA A 33 12.51 56.14 -16.43
N TYR A 34 12.81 56.89 -15.37
CA TYR A 34 13.38 56.35 -14.14
C TYR A 34 12.38 55.47 -13.39
N ALA A 35 11.11 55.92 -13.25
CA ALA A 35 10.05 55.11 -12.66
C ALA A 35 9.78 53.85 -13.49
N GLY A 36 9.70 53.97 -14.81
CA GLY A 36 9.55 52.83 -15.72
C GLY A 36 10.73 51.87 -15.62
N TYR A 37 11.97 52.38 -15.51
CA TYR A 37 13.17 51.56 -15.29
C TYR A 37 13.15 50.87 -13.93
N SER A 38 12.78 51.56 -12.85
CA SER A 38 12.70 50.98 -11.50
C SER A 38 11.60 49.92 -11.39
N PHE A 39 10.44 50.15 -12.00
CA PHE A 39 9.37 49.14 -12.07
C PHE A 39 9.76 47.96 -12.97
N TYR A 40 10.49 48.20 -14.07
CA TYR A 40 10.98 47.15 -14.96
C TYR A 40 12.12 46.32 -14.34
N SER A 41 12.94 46.92 -13.48
CA SER A 41 14.02 46.22 -12.77
C SER A 41 13.53 45.42 -11.56
N ASP A 42 12.50 45.89 -10.84
CA ASP A 42 11.96 45.22 -9.64
C ASP A 42 11.33 43.84 -9.97
N ASP A 43 10.83 43.66 -11.19
CA ASP A 43 10.16 42.42 -11.63
C ASP A 43 11.13 41.39 -12.22
N LYS A 44 12.38 41.77 -12.55
CA LYS A 44 13.37 40.87 -13.18
C LYS A 44 14.33 40.19 -12.21
N ASP A 45 14.42 40.68 -10.97
CA ASP A 45 15.34 40.15 -9.94
C ASP A 45 14.67 39.27 -8.87
N LYS A 46 13.36 39.03 -8.96
CA LYS A 46 12.71 37.95 -8.19
C LYS A 46 12.95 36.60 -8.88
N LYS A 47 14.16 36.08 -8.75
CA LYS A 47 14.35 34.63 -8.81
C LYS A 47 13.57 34.07 -7.62
N ASP A 48 12.41 33.47 -7.87
CA ASP A 48 11.77 32.61 -6.87
C ASP A 48 12.82 31.58 -6.45
N GLU A 49 13.33 31.71 -5.22
CA GLU A 49 14.31 30.79 -4.67
C GLU A 49 13.60 29.43 -4.59
N VAL A 50 14.01 28.50 -5.46
CA VAL A 50 13.35 27.21 -5.56
C VAL A 50 13.55 26.49 -4.23
N LYS A 51 12.48 26.43 -3.45
CA LYS A 51 12.46 25.77 -2.16
C LYS A 51 12.68 24.28 -2.38
N VAL A 52 13.84 23.80 -1.95
CA VAL A 52 14.19 22.38 -1.94
C VAL A 52 14.03 21.78 -0.56
N VAL A 53 13.80 20.49 -0.48
CA VAL A 53 13.72 19.73 0.77
C VAL A 53 15.09 19.66 1.45
N GLU A 54 15.14 20.05 2.71
CA GLU A 54 16.31 19.95 3.59
C GLU A 54 15.98 19.19 4.88
N GLU A 55 17.00 18.80 5.64
CA GLU A 55 16.82 18.13 6.93
C GLU A 55 16.06 19.05 7.90
N GLY A 56 15.09 18.48 8.63
CA GLY A 56 14.20 19.22 9.53
C GLY A 56 12.98 19.85 8.87
N ASP A 57 12.92 19.94 7.53
CA ASP A 57 11.73 20.44 6.84
C ASP A 57 10.54 19.50 7.04
N ARG A 58 9.34 20.09 7.13
CA ARG A 58 8.09 19.35 6.99
C ARG A 58 7.71 19.30 5.52
N VAL A 59 7.48 18.12 5.01
CA VAL A 59 7.22 17.85 3.59
C VAL A 59 5.86 17.18 3.46
N GLU A 60 5.11 17.57 2.43
CA GLU A 60 3.93 16.84 1.96
C GLU A 60 4.23 16.25 0.58
N CYS A 61 3.82 15.00 0.37
CA CYS A 61 4.06 14.32 -0.89
C CYS A 61 2.93 13.38 -1.30
N ASP A 62 2.66 13.37 -2.59
CA ASP A 62 1.90 12.30 -3.21
C ASP A 62 2.80 11.13 -3.57
N TYR A 63 2.26 9.91 -3.47
CA TYR A 63 3.07 8.72 -3.72
C TYR A 63 2.30 7.52 -4.24
N ILE A 64 3.07 6.65 -4.91
CA ILE A 64 2.69 5.27 -5.23
C ILE A 64 3.83 4.38 -4.74
N GLY A 65 3.53 3.48 -3.80
CA GLY A 65 4.42 2.41 -3.35
C GLY A 65 4.06 1.10 -4.03
N ALA A 66 5.00 0.54 -4.77
CA ALA A 66 4.81 -0.69 -5.53
C ALA A 66 5.98 -1.67 -5.33
N PHE A 67 5.69 -2.96 -5.52
CA PHE A 67 6.70 -3.99 -5.67
C PHE A 67 7.38 -3.88 -7.03
N THR A 68 8.49 -4.61 -7.20
CA THR A 68 9.25 -4.66 -8.45
C THR A 68 8.49 -5.34 -9.60
N ASP A 69 7.46 -6.13 -9.28
CA ASP A 69 6.51 -6.73 -10.24
C ASP A 69 5.39 -5.76 -10.66
N GLY A 70 5.36 -4.53 -10.10
CA GLY A 70 4.39 -3.49 -10.41
C GLY A 70 3.15 -3.46 -9.52
N ARG A 71 2.96 -4.45 -8.62
CA ARG A 71 1.81 -4.45 -7.71
C ARG A 71 1.92 -3.33 -6.67
N VAL A 72 0.89 -2.51 -6.56
CA VAL A 72 0.81 -1.38 -5.62
C VAL A 72 0.39 -1.89 -4.23
N PHE A 73 1.22 -1.65 -3.23
CA PHE A 73 0.93 -1.99 -1.83
C PHE A 73 0.43 -0.79 -1.01
N ASP A 74 0.69 0.44 -1.45
CA ASP A 74 0.16 1.65 -0.81
C ASP A 74 0.23 2.86 -1.77
N THR A 75 -0.63 3.86 -1.56
CA THR A 75 -0.63 5.09 -2.35
C THR A 75 -1.40 6.21 -1.65
N SER A 76 -1.01 7.47 -1.82
CA SER A 76 -1.84 8.63 -1.40
C SER A 76 -2.97 8.95 -2.38
N LEU A 77 -2.98 8.36 -3.58
CA LEU A 77 -3.82 8.79 -4.69
C LEU A 77 -5.08 7.92 -4.80
N LEU A 78 -6.26 8.54 -4.67
CA LEU A 78 -7.55 7.84 -4.74
C LEU A 78 -7.72 7.09 -6.07
N ASP A 79 -7.44 7.76 -7.20
CA ASP A 79 -7.59 7.16 -8.53
C ASP A 79 -6.71 5.93 -8.71
N VAL A 80 -5.47 5.98 -8.20
CA VAL A 80 -4.55 4.83 -8.21
C VAL A 80 -5.08 3.71 -7.32
N ALA A 81 -5.63 4.02 -6.15
CA ALA A 81 -6.17 3.03 -5.23
C ALA A 81 -7.35 2.24 -5.84
N HIS A 82 -8.22 2.91 -6.58
CA HIS A 82 -9.40 2.30 -7.21
C HIS A 82 -9.15 1.71 -8.61
N ASP A 83 -8.02 2.02 -9.24
CA ASP A 83 -7.65 1.45 -10.54
C ASP A 83 -6.81 0.18 -10.38
N ASN A 84 -7.46 -0.99 -10.40
CA ASN A 84 -6.75 -2.27 -10.38
C ASN A 84 -6.30 -2.76 -11.77
N VAL A 85 -6.68 -2.05 -12.85
CA VAL A 85 -6.32 -2.44 -14.22
C VAL A 85 -4.91 -1.96 -14.55
N ASN A 86 -4.64 -0.68 -14.28
CA ASN A 86 -3.32 -0.08 -14.54
C ASN A 86 -2.38 -0.19 -13.34
N TYR A 87 -2.94 -0.31 -12.13
CA TYR A 87 -2.18 -0.44 -10.89
C TYR A 87 -2.65 -1.68 -10.12
N PRO A 88 -2.25 -2.88 -10.53
CA PRO A 88 -2.66 -4.10 -9.84
C PRO A 88 -2.28 -4.01 -8.36
N LYS A 89 -3.16 -4.42 -7.46
CA LYS A 89 -2.91 -4.30 -6.02
C LYS A 89 -2.15 -5.50 -5.45
N ALA A 90 -1.31 -5.21 -4.48
CA ALA A 90 -0.70 -6.20 -3.60
C ALA A 90 -1.77 -7.00 -2.87
N LEU A 91 -1.42 -8.20 -2.42
CA LEU A 91 -2.36 -9.06 -1.70
C LEU A 91 -2.80 -8.38 -0.40
N GLN A 92 -1.87 -7.74 0.33
CA GLN A 92 -2.16 -7.01 1.57
C GLN A 92 -2.61 -5.57 1.39
N PHE A 93 -2.90 -5.14 0.15
CA PHE A 93 -3.44 -3.81 -0.08
C PHE A 93 -4.84 -3.69 0.55
N SER A 94 -5.06 -2.61 1.31
CA SER A 94 -6.36 -2.33 1.92
C SER A 94 -6.87 -0.98 1.43
N LEU A 95 -8.10 -0.97 0.92
CA LEU A 95 -8.78 0.28 0.58
C LEU A 95 -9.09 1.07 1.86
N ARG A 96 -8.83 2.37 1.81
CA ARG A 96 -9.22 3.33 2.84
C ARG A 96 -10.51 4.02 2.40
N ALA A 97 -11.14 4.75 3.29
CA ALA A 97 -12.22 5.65 2.89
C ALA A 97 -11.67 6.78 2.01
N ASP A 98 -12.47 7.33 1.10
CA ASP A 98 -12.02 8.26 0.05
C ASP A 98 -11.24 9.48 0.59
N HIS A 99 -11.71 10.06 1.69
CA HIS A 99 -11.06 11.17 2.41
C HIS A 99 -9.70 10.81 3.07
N GLY A 100 -9.33 9.53 3.10
CA GLY A 100 -8.05 9.04 3.59
C GLY A 100 -6.93 9.03 2.54
N TYR A 101 -7.23 9.43 1.30
CA TYR A 101 -6.26 9.57 0.21
C TYR A 101 -5.83 11.03 0.07
N VAL A 102 -4.90 11.43 0.93
CA VAL A 102 -4.33 12.78 1.02
C VAL A 102 -2.80 12.71 1.00
N PRO A 103 -2.10 13.79 0.64
CA PRO A 103 -0.64 13.82 0.67
C PRO A 103 -0.08 13.37 2.01
N TYR A 104 0.97 12.55 1.95
CA TYR A 104 1.66 12.08 3.15
C TYR A 104 2.55 13.19 3.70
N SER A 105 2.35 13.53 4.96
CA SER A 105 3.09 14.58 5.65
C SER A 105 4.04 14.00 6.69
N PHE A 106 5.31 14.40 6.63
CA PHE A 106 6.34 14.00 7.58
C PHE A 106 7.43 15.05 7.72
N THR A 107 8.27 14.93 8.74
CA THR A 107 9.46 15.76 8.94
C THR A 107 10.70 14.98 8.54
N VAL A 108 11.54 15.55 7.68
CA VAL A 108 12.77 14.90 7.23
C VAL A 108 13.77 14.82 8.38
N GLY A 109 14.34 13.63 8.60
CA GLY A 109 15.27 13.36 9.70
C GLY A 109 14.60 12.93 11.01
N SER A 110 13.25 12.86 11.07
CA SER A 110 12.54 12.47 12.30
C SER A 110 12.64 10.97 12.62
N GLY A 111 12.98 10.13 11.64
CA GLY A 111 12.94 8.67 11.75
C GLY A 111 11.52 8.06 11.71
N THR A 112 10.47 8.85 11.42
CA THR A 112 9.09 8.34 11.36
C THR A 112 8.71 7.72 10.01
N THR A 113 9.59 7.84 9.02
CA THR A 113 9.44 7.27 7.67
C THR A 113 10.66 6.41 7.36
N ILE A 114 10.50 5.38 6.52
CA ILE A 114 11.62 4.51 6.12
C ILE A 114 12.82 5.32 5.58
N GLU A 115 14.03 4.92 5.95
CA GLU A 115 15.28 5.67 5.66
C GLU A 115 15.42 6.02 4.19
N GLY A 116 15.21 5.04 3.30
CA GLY A 116 15.39 5.25 1.86
C GLY A 116 14.42 6.26 1.26
N TRP A 117 13.28 6.51 1.91
CA TRP A 117 12.34 7.54 1.48
C TRP A 117 12.85 8.93 1.85
N GLN A 118 13.34 9.08 3.08
CA GLN A 118 13.93 10.33 3.56
C GLN A 118 15.11 10.73 2.66
N ASP A 119 16.00 9.78 2.36
CA ASP A 119 17.10 9.96 1.41
C ASP A 119 16.60 10.36 0.01
N ALA A 120 15.48 9.79 -0.44
CA ALA A 120 14.96 10.01 -1.78
C ALA A 120 14.46 11.45 -1.98
N VAL A 121 13.80 12.03 -0.97
CA VAL A 121 13.18 13.35 -1.06
C VAL A 121 14.17 14.52 -0.89
N MET A 122 15.35 14.27 -0.31
CA MET A 122 16.36 15.31 -0.11
C MET A 122 16.68 16.06 -1.41
N GLY A 123 16.68 17.38 -1.34
CA GLY A 123 16.94 18.26 -2.48
C GLY A 123 15.81 18.32 -3.52
N MET A 124 14.69 17.61 -3.33
CA MET A 124 13.55 17.72 -4.24
C MET A 124 12.83 19.07 -4.06
N SER A 125 12.31 19.62 -5.15
CA SER A 125 11.49 20.84 -5.12
C SER A 125 9.99 20.53 -5.19
N VAL A 126 9.13 21.47 -4.77
CA VAL A 126 7.68 21.34 -4.97
C VAL A 126 7.36 21.09 -6.45
N GLY A 127 6.47 20.12 -6.72
CA GLY A 127 6.09 19.66 -8.05
C GLY A 127 7.06 18.65 -8.68
N GLN A 128 8.24 18.41 -8.10
CA GLN A 128 9.18 17.43 -8.62
C GLN A 128 8.71 16.01 -8.31
N THR A 129 8.74 15.13 -9.33
CA THR A 129 8.53 13.70 -9.17
C THR A 129 9.86 12.94 -9.26
N LYS A 130 10.04 11.93 -8.41
CA LYS A 130 11.17 11.01 -8.44
C LYS A 130 10.68 9.57 -8.31
N VAL A 131 11.29 8.66 -9.06
CA VAL A 131 11.11 7.22 -8.90
C VAL A 131 12.37 6.66 -8.25
N VAL A 132 12.22 5.98 -7.12
CA VAL A 132 13.34 5.42 -6.35
C VAL A 132 13.09 3.95 -6.06
N ARG A 133 14.18 3.17 -6.08
CA ARG A 133 14.19 1.78 -5.60
C ARG A 133 14.82 1.77 -4.20
N ILE A 134 14.15 1.17 -3.24
CA ILE A 134 14.59 1.10 -1.85
C ILE A 134 14.75 -0.36 -1.46
N GLU A 135 15.98 -0.75 -1.13
CA GLU A 135 16.30 -2.10 -0.67
C GLU A 135 15.74 -2.36 0.74
N PRO A 136 15.50 -3.63 1.13
CA PRO A 136 14.88 -3.99 2.40
C PRO A 136 15.53 -3.31 3.61
N ALA A 137 16.87 -3.27 3.65
CA ALA A 137 17.65 -2.63 4.71
C ALA A 137 17.33 -1.15 4.94
N LYS A 138 16.83 -0.43 3.92
CA LYS A 138 16.41 0.98 3.99
C LYS A 138 14.88 1.15 3.95
N ALA A 139 14.13 0.04 3.90
CA ALA A 139 12.67 -0.02 3.86
C ALA A 139 12.13 -0.61 5.17
N TYR A 140 11.52 -1.81 5.10
CA TYR A 140 10.90 -2.48 6.24
C TYR A 140 11.75 -3.60 6.84
N GLY A 141 13.04 -3.67 6.50
CA GLY A 141 13.97 -4.67 6.99
C GLY A 141 13.90 -6.01 6.27
N GLU A 142 14.77 -6.93 6.68
CA GLU A 142 14.85 -8.29 6.16
C GLU A 142 13.69 -9.17 6.65
N SER A 143 13.34 -10.18 5.85
CA SER A 143 12.35 -11.20 6.25
C SER A 143 12.78 -11.92 7.53
N ASN A 144 11.83 -12.18 8.41
CA ASN A 144 12.05 -13.10 9.52
C ASN A 144 11.92 -14.54 9.01
N PRO A 145 12.99 -15.35 9.00
CA PRO A 145 12.94 -16.73 8.52
C PRO A 145 12.06 -17.63 9.41
N ASP A 146 11.87 -17.30 10.69
CA ASP A 146 11.01 -18.08 11.60
C ASP A 146 9.52 -17.94 11.26
N LEU A 147 9.16 -16.95 10.44
CA LEU A 147 7.80 -16.75 9.91
C LEU A 147 7.60 -17.40 8.53
N ILE A 148 8.60 -18.12 8.03
CA ILE A 148 8.52 -18.84 6.75
C ILE A 148 8.41 -20.33 7.04
N LEU A 149 7.23 -20.88 6.78
CA LEU A 149 6.90 -22.27 7.08
C LEU A 149 6.70 -23.07 5.80
N LYS A 150 7.04 -24.36 5.83
CA LYS A 150 6.79 -25.29 4.72
C LYS A 150 5.60 -26.19 5.02
N GLY A 151 4.65 -26.23 4.09
CA GLY A 151 3.53 -27.15 4.09
C GLY A 151 3.72 -28.29 3.06
N SER A 152 3.00 -29.38 3.27
CA SER A 152 2.93 -30.50 2.34
C SER A 152 1.68 -30.38 1.47
N LEU A 153 1.82 -30.58 0.15
CA LEU A 153 0.68 -30.67 -0.76
C LEU A 153 -0.14 -31.93 -0.54
N THR A 154 0.35 -32.91 0.24
CA THR A 154 -0.41 -34.10 0.61
C THR A 154 -0.40 -34.28 2.12
N VAL A 155 -1.60 -34.37 2.70
CA VAL A 155 -1.80 -34.51 4.14
C VAL A 155 -2.78 -35.66 4.42
N ASP A 156 -2.58 -36.31 5.56
CA ASP A 156 -3.52 -37.31 6.07
C ASP A 156 -4.48 -36.64 7.05
N VAL A 157 -5.79 -36.81 6.82
CA VAL A 157 -6.84 -36.47 7.76
C VAL A 157 -7.37 -37.76 8.39
N PRO A 158 -7.58 -37.84 9.72
CA PRO A 158 -8.16 -39.01 10.34
C PRO A 158 -9.55 -39.32 9.77
N LEU A 159 -9.81 -40.59 9.43
CA LEU A 159 -11.14 -41.03 9.02
C LEU A 159 -12.13 -40.89 10.18
N TYR A 160 -11.66 -41.11 11.41
CA TYR A 160 -12.41 -40.86 12.64
C TYR A 160 -11.66 -39.84 13.49
N SER A 161 -12.40 -38.90 14.08
CA SER A 161 -11.86 -37.90 14.99
C SER A 161 -12.63 -37.94 16.31
N THR A 162 -11.89 -37.90 17.42
CA THR A 162 -12.46 -37.86 18.77
C THR A 162 -12.08 -36.53 19.41
N LEU A 163 -13.08 -35.80 19.90
CA LEU A 163 -12.93 -34.50 20.56
C LEU A 163 -13.65 -34.51 21.91
N ASP A 164 -13.20 -33.67 22.83
CA ASP A 164 -14.01 -33.31 23.99
C ASP A 164 -15.30 -32.62 23.53
N LEU A 165 -16.40 -32.85 24.24
CA LEU A 165 -17.72 -32.32 23.91
C LEU A 165 -17.71 -30.79 23.79
N MET A 166 -16.97 -30.12 24.69
CA MET A 166 -16.84 -28.66 24.66
C MET A 166 -16.16 -28.20 23.36
N VAL A 167 -15.04 -28.84 22.99
CA VAL A 167 -14.31 -28.54 21.74
C VAL A 167 -15.18 -28.84 20.52
N PHE A 168 -15.93 -29.94 20.53
CA PHE A 168 -16.87 -30.27 19.45
C PHE A 168 -17.94 -29.18 19.29
N GLN A 169 -18.53 -28.71 20.39
CA GLN A 169 -19.56 -27.67 20.36
C GLN A 169 -19.03 -26.30 19.93
N GLU A 170 -17.78 -25.99 20.26
CA GLU A 170 -17.10 -24.78 19.78
C GLU A 170 -16.80 -24.85 18.28
N GLN A 171 -16.25 -25.98 17.81
CA GLN A 171 -15.88 -26.16 16.40
C GLN A 171 -17.09 -26.35 15.47
N PHE A 172 -18.15 -26.99 15.97
CA PHE A 172 -19.36 -27.33 15.22
C PHE A 172 -20.60 -26.72 15.88
N TYR A 173 -20.58 -25.40 16.05
CA TYR A 173 -21.64 -24.66 16.72
C TYR A 173 -23.03 -24.99 16.15
N GLY A 174 -23.96 -25.35 17.03
CA GLY A 174 -25.34 -25.71 16.67
C GLY A 174 -25.54 -27.16 16.24
N VAL A 175 -24.49 -27.99 16.18
CA VAL A 175 -24.62 -29.43 15.89
C VAL A 175 -24.95 -30.20 17.16
N ALA A 176 -26.05 -30.95 17.16
CA ALA A 176 -26.39 -31.83 18.26
C ALA A 176 -25.49 -33.09 18.26
N PRO A 177 -24.83 -33.44 19.39
CA PRO A 177 -23.98 -34.63 19.49
C PRO A 177 -24.84 -35.90 19.62
N THR A 178 -25.44 -36.33 18.53
CA THR A 178 -26.33 -37.51 18.48
C THR A 178 -25.75 -38.54 17.54
N VAL A 179 -25.57 -39.78 18.00
CA VAL A 179 -25.08 -40.90 17.16
C VAL A 179 -25.99 -41.08 15.93
N GLY A 180 -25.38 -41.23 14.76
CA GLY A 180 -26.02 -41.27 13.45
C GLY A 180 -26.39 -39.88 12.89
N GLY A 181 -26.16 -38.81 13.66
CA GLY A 181 -26.36 -37.44 13.21
C GLY A 181 -25.27 -37.02 12.24
N SER A 182 -25.67 -36.50 11.07
CA SER A 182 -24.76 -35.93 10.08
C SER A 182 -24.65 -34.41 10.22
N PHE A 183 -23.45 -33.88 9.94
CA PHE A 183 -23.18 -32.44 9.95
C PHE A 183 -22.09 -32.10 8.93
N TYR A 184 -21.94 -30.81 8.64
CA TYR A 184 -20.98 -30.31 7.65
C TYR A 184 -19.71 -29.81 8.33
N HIS A 185 -18.53 -30.23 7.86
CA HIS A 185 -17.26 -29.80 8.41
C HIS A 185 -16.90 -28.39 7.89
N PRO A 186 -16.75 -27.37 8.75
CA PRO A 186 -16.57 -25.98 8.30
C PRO A 186 -15.22 -25.75 7.61
N ALA A 187 -14.15 -26.41 8.07
CA ALA A 187 -12.83 -26.34 7.44
C ALA A 187 -12.71 -27.20 6.16
N TRP A 188 -13.06 -28.49 6.25
CA TRP A 188 -12.84 -29.45 5.15
C TRP A 188 -13.96 -29.53 4.10
N LYS A 189 -15.12 -28.94 4.37
CA LYS A 189 -16.22 -28.78 3.41
C LYS A 189 -16.89 -30.09 2.94
N TRP A 190 -16.77 -31.17 3.72
CA TRP A 190 -17.49 -32.42 3.51
C TRP A 190 -18.41 -32.74 4.68
N TYR A 191 -19.28 -33.74 4.50
CA TYR A 191 -20.12 -34.24 5.58
C TYR A 191 -19.35 -35.15 6.54
N CYS A 192 -19.78 -35.14 7.79
CA CYS A 192 -19.34 -36.02 8.86
C CYS A 192 -20.55 -36.68 9.51
N GLU A 193 -20.34 -37.81 10.20
CA GLU A 193 -21.36 -38.51 10.97
C GLU A 193 -20.86 -38.79 12.38
N VAL A 194 -21.63 -38.44 13.41
CA VAL A 194 -21.32 -38.79 14.80
C VAL A 194 -21.51 -40.29 14.98
N THR A 195 -20.47 -41.00 15.40
CA THR A 195 -20.49 -42.45 15.55
C THR A 195 -20.52 -42.89 17.01
N ASP A 196 -20.03 -42.07 17.93
CA ASP A 196 -20.04 -42.38 19.37
C ASP A 196 -20.12 -41.11 20.22
N VAL A 197 -20.81 -41.22 21.36
CA VAL A 197 -21.02 -40.13 22.33
C VAL A 197 -20.86 -40.71 23.74
N GLN A 198 -19.69 -40.52 24.33
CA GLN A 198 -19.38 -41.05 25.66
C GLN A 198 -19.67 -40.00 26.72
N LYS A 199 -20.83 -40.12 27.36
CA LYS A 199 -21.31 -39.13 28.34
C LYS A 199 -20.45 -39.07 29.62
N GLU A 200 -19.83 -40.18 30.00
CA GLU A 200 -19.02 -40.26 31.23
C GLU A 200 -17.65 -39.59 31.06
N SER A 201 -16.98 -39.85 29.93
CA SER A 201 -15.70 -39.20 29.59
C SER A 201 -15.89 -37.81 28.99
N GLY A 202 -17.09 -37.50 28.48
CA GLY A 202 -17.38 -36.23 27.82
C GLY A 202 -16.80 -36.13 26.40
N THR A 203 -16.62 -37.24 25.69
CA THR A 203 -16.02 -37.27 24.35
C THR A 203 -17.02 -37.60 23.24
N ILE A 204 -16.79 -37.03 22.06
CA ILE A 204 -17.55 -37.24 20.83
C ILE A 204 -16.61 -37.81 19.77
N THR A 205 -16.99 -38.92 19.13
CA THR A 205 -16.30 -39.45 17.96
C THR A 205 -17.18 -39.29 16.73
N PHE A 206 -16.62 -38.78 15.65
CA PHE A 206 -17.28 -38.69 14.35
C PHE A 206 -16.40 -39.22 13.23
N LYS A 207 -17.05 -39.69 12.16
CA LYS A 207 -16.44 -40.15 10.93
C LYS A 207 -16.45 -39.02 9.90
N ASN A 208 -15.31 -38.73 9.29
CA ASN A 208 -15.20 -37.88 8.11
C ASN A 208 -15.67 -38.67 6.87
N MET A 209 -16.56 -38.08 6.05
CA MET A 209 -17.17 -38.77 4.91
C MET A 209 -17.06 -37.95 3.61
N PRO A 210 -15.85 -37.70 3.10
CA PRO A 210 -15.71 -37.14 1.77
C PRO A 210 -15.85 -38.21 0.69
N ASP A 211 -16.06 -37.76 -0.54
CA ASP A 211 -16.11 -38.61 -1.72
C ASP A 211 -14.69 -38.83 -2.27
N LEU A 212 -14.35 -40.09 -2.59
CA LEU A 212 -13.09 -40.40 -3.28
C LEU A 212 -13.06 -39.67 -4.64
N ASN A 213 -11.95 -39.01 -4.96
CA ASN A 213 -11.78 -38.08 -6.09
C ASN A 213 -12.60 -36.78 -6.01
N GLY A 214 -13.37 -36.57 -4.94
CA GLY A 214 -14.09 -35.32 -4.70
C GLY A 214 -13.13 -34.14 -4.58
N ILE A 215 -13.58 -32.96 -5.05
CA ILE A 215 -12.86 -31.70 -4.96
C ILE A 215 -13.62 -30.78 -4.01
N TYR A 216 -12.90 -30.20 -3.06
CA TYR A 216 -13.45 -29.36 -2.00
C TYR A 216 -12.69 -28.03 -1.94
N THR A 217 -13.41 -26.91 -1.90
CA THR A 217 -12.82 -25.57 -1.78
C THR A 217 -12.70 -25.18 -0.31
N ILE A 218 -11.55 -25.44 0.31
CA ILE A 218 -11.32 -25.25 1.76
C ILE A 218 -11.16 -23.77 2.13
N TYR A 219 -10.71 -22.91 1.20
CA TYR A 219 -10.74 -21.46 1.34
C TYR A 219 -11.44 -20.81 0.14
N GLU A 220 -12.71 -20.47 0.31
CA GLU A 220 -13.59 -19.97 -0.75
C GLU A 220 -13.11 -18.65 -1.35
N LYS A 221 -12.63 -17.71 -0.52
CA LYS A 221 -12.20 -16.37 -0.95
C LYS A 221 -11.06 -16.38 -1.97
N VAL A 222 -10.21 -17.40 -1.92
CA VAL A 222 -9.04 -17.56 -2.79
C VAL A 222 -9.13 -18.80 -3.66
N ASN A 223 -10.30 -19.47 -3.68
CA ASN A 223 -10.53 -20.72 -4.39
C ASN A 223 -9.46 -21.80 -4.13
N TRP A 224 -8.96 -21.91 -2.89
CA TRP A 224 -8.01 -22.97 -2.56
C TRP A 224 -8.74 -24.31 -2.50
N GLN A 225 -8.45 -25.17 -3.47
CA GLN A 225 -9.07 -26.49 -3.60
C GLN A 225 -8.17 -27.64 -3.12
N VAL A 226 -8.81 -28.71 -2.66
CA VAL A 226 -8.17 -29.98 -2.34
C VAL A 226 -8.91 -31.12 -3.03
N ARG A 227 -8.21 -32.23 -3.31
CA ARG A 227 -8.77 -33.47 -3.85
C ARG A 227 -8.54 -34.63 -2.90
N ILE A 228 -9.54 -35.48 -2.74
CA ILE A 228 -9.38 -36.75 -2.03
C ILE A 228 -8.76 -37.78 -2.97
N THR A 229 -7.62 -38.33 -2.58
CA THR A 229 -6.88 -39.29 -3.40
C THR A 229 -6.97 -40.72 -2.86
N ASN A 230 -7.21 -40.87 -1.56
CA ASN A 230 -7.38 -42.17 -0.93
C ASN A 230 -8.27 -42.06 0.33
N ILE A 231 -9.02 -43.12 0.63
CA ILE A 231 -9.75 -43.29 1.89
C ILE A 231 -9.44 -44.70 2.39
N ASP A 232 -8.50 -44.79 3.31
CA ASP A 232 -8.12 -46.04 3.97
C ASP A 232 -9.06 -46.35 5.13
N GLN A 233 -9.88 -47.38 4.97
CA GLN A 233 -10.80 -47.89 6.00
C GLN A 233 -10.28 -49.18 6.66
N THR A 234 -9.13 -49.71 6.23
CA THR A 234 -8.61 -51.02 6.67
C THR A 234 -8.18 -51.02 8.13
N ALA A 235 -7.79 -49.86 8.66
CA ALA A 235 -7.41 -49.68 10.07
C ALA A 235 -8.58 -49.36 11.01
N GLY A 236 -9.84 -49.43 10.55
CA GLY A 236 -11.02 -49.11 11.35
C GLY A 236 -10.96 -47.66 11.86
N ILE A 237 -10.94 -47.47 13.19
CA ILE A 237 -10.82 -46.14 13.84
C ILE A 237 -9.53 -45.42 13.42
N GLY A 238 -8.45 -46.16 13.17
CA GLY A 238 -7.17 -45.61 12.71
C GLY A 238 -7.11 -45.32 11.21
N GLY A 239 -8.24 -45.46 10.50
CA GLY A 239 -8.32 -45.16 9.08
C GLY A 239 -7.96 -43.70 8.76
N LYS A 240 -7.58 -43.44 7.52
CA LYS A 240 -7.08 -42.14 7.08
C LYS A 240 -7.64 -41.75 5.72
N ILE A 241 -7.76 -40.44 5.51
CA ILE A 241 -8.14 -39.82 4.24
C ILE A 241 -6.91 -39.08 3.74
N THR A 242 -6.42 -39.42 2.55
CA THR A 242 -5.29 -38.72 1.94
C THR A 242 -5.83 -37.59 1.08
N VAL A 243 -5.51 -36.36 1.48
CA VAL A 243 -5.94 -35.12 0.85
C VAL A 243 -4.78 -34.50 0.11
N LYS A 244 -4.97 -34.17 -1.17
CA LYS A 244 -4.00 -33.44 -1.99
C LYS A 244 -4.47 -32.01 -2.22
N HIS A 245 -3.68 -31.03 -1.78
CA HIS A 245 -3.86 -29.62 -2.13
C HIS A 245 -3.64 -29.43 -3.63
N LEU A 246 -4.56 -28.74 -4.30
CA LEU A 246 -4.50 -28.44 -5.73
C LEU A 246 -3.86 -27.07 -5.97
N LEU A 247 -2.72 -26.84 -5.31
CA LEU A 247 -1.88 -25.69 -5.60
C LEU A 247 -0.91 -26.00 -6.73
N SER A 248 -0.56 -24.98 -7.49
CA SER A 248 0.37 -24.98 -8.60
C SER A 248 1.34 -23.80 -8.49
N ASN A 249 2.37 -23.78 -9.33
CA ASN A 249 3.29 -22.65 -9.40
C ASN A 249 2.60 -21.31 -9.73
N GLU A 250 1.45 -21.34 -10.40
CA GLU A 250 0.68 -20.13 -10.73
C GLU A 250 0.03 -19.48 -9.50
N ASP A 251 -0.17 -20.26 -8.43
CA ASP A 251 -0.77 -19.77 -7.18
C ASP A 251 0.24 -19.02 -6.30
N ALA A 252 1.54 -19.20 -6.55
CA ALA A 252 2.60 -18.54 -5.81
C ALA A 252 2.51 -17.01 -5.95
N ASN A 253 2.51 -16.32 -4.81
CA ASN A 253 2.31 -14.89 -4.64
C ASN A 253 0.93 -14.37 -5.09
N ASN A 254 -0.03 -15.27 -5.30
CA ASN A 254 -1.41 -14.93 -5.67
C ASN A 254 -2.45 -15.36 -4.62
N ILE A 255 -2.06 -16.19 -3.65
CA ILE A 255 -2.92 -16.64 -2.55
C ILE A 255 -2.46 -16.02 -1.23
N MET A 256 -3.39 -15.38 -0.53
CA MET A 256 -3.25 -15.01 0.87
C MET A 256 -4.38 -15.65 1.69
N ILE A 257 -4.00 -16.25 2.81
CA ILE A 257 -4.94 -16.76 3.81
C ILE A 257 -4.92 -15.85 5.03
N GLN A 258 -6.11 -15.62 5.58
CA GLN A 258 -6.29 -15.08 6.93
C GLN A 258 -6.79 -16.21 7.82
N GLU A 259 -6.03 -16.50 8.88
CA GLU A 259 -6.37 -17.53 9.85
C GLU A 259 -7.36 -17.00 10.89
N ALA A 260 -7.93 -17.93 11.67
CA ALA A 260 -8.97 -17.61 12.66
C ALA A 260 -8.45 -16.72 13.79
N ASP A 261 -7.15 -16.77 14.11
CA ASP A 261 -6.49 -15.92 15.09
C ASP A 261 -6.14 -14.51 14.56
N GLY A 262 -6.46 -14.25 13.29
CA GLY A 262 -6.19 -12.98 12.61
C GLY A 262 -4.81 -12.90 11.95
N SER A 263 -3.94 -13.89 12.14
CA SER A 263 -2.69 -13.99 11.41
C SER A 263 -2.95 -14.18 9.91
N GLN A 264 -1.98 -13.79 9.10
CA GLN A 264 -2.06 -13.89 7.64
C GLN A 264 -0.78 -14.49 7.10
N PHE A 265 -0.91 -15.32 6.07
CA PHE A 265 0.23 -15.77 5.29
C PHE A 265 -0.05 -15.72 3.80
N ILE A 266 1.02 -15.58 3.02
CA ILE A 266 1.00 -15.67 1.56
C ILE A 266 1.65 -16.99 1.15
N VAL A 267 1.06 -17.68 0.17
CA VAL A 267 1.75 -18.81 -0.47
C VAL A 267 2.79 -18.23 -1.42
N THR A 268 4.08 -18.29 -1.07
CA THR A 268 5.14 -17.62 -1.84
C THR A 268 5.83 -18.54 -2.85
N GLU A 269 5.72 -19.85 -2.64
CA GLU A 269 6.29 -20.88 -3.51
C GLU A 269 5.41 -22.12 -3.46
N VAL A 270 5.27 -22.80 -4.60
CA VAL A 270 4.73 -24.15 -4.70
C VAL A 270 5.78 -24.97 -5.44
N ASN A 271 6.02 -26.19 -4.98
CA ASN A 271 6.92 -27.14 -5.64
C ASN A 271 6.16 -28.45 -5.81
N GLU A 272 5.58 -28.62 -6.99
CA GLU A 272 4.74 -29.77 -7.33
C GLU A 272 5.53 -31.09 -7.34
N GLU A 273 6.80 -31.05 -7.74
CA GLU A 273 7.68 -32.23 -7.77
C GLU A 273 8.04 -32.70 -6.36
N ALA A 274 8.38 -31.76 -5.48
CA ALA A 274 8.68 -32.05 -4.07
C ALA A 274 7.41 -32.32 -3.24
N GLY A 275 6.23 -31.96 -3.76
CA GLY A 275 4.97 -32.07 -3.03
C GLY A 275 4.86 -31.08 -1.88
N THR A 276 5.43 -29.88 -2.00
CA THR A 276 5.47 -28.88 -0.90
C THR A 276 5.02 -27.50 -1.36
N TYR A 277 4.67 -26.65 -0.41
CA TYR A 277 4.45 -25.22 -0.62
C TYR A 277 5.01 -24.41 0.56
N THR A 278 5.28 -23.12 0.35
CA THR A 278 5.82 -22.21 1.36
C THR A 278 4.77 -21.20 1.78
N MET A 279 4.57 -21.07 3.10
CA MET A 279 3.72 -20.09 3.75
C MET A 279 4.60 -19.01 4.38
N ASP A 280 4.44 -17.78 3.94
CA ASP A 280 5.17 -16.63 4.50
C ASP A 280 4.23 -15.76 5.32
N TYR A 281 4.45 -15.74 6.63
CA TYR A 281 3.69 -14.94 7.60
C TYR A 281 4.30 -13.53 7.81
N ASN A 282 5.40 -13.20 7.14
CA ASN A 282 5.88 -11.83 7.13
C ASN A 282 4.85 -10.91 6.44
N ARG A 283 4.86 -9.63 6.81
CA ARG A 283 4.16 -8.61 6.01
C ARG A 283 4.75 -8.60 4.61
N GLU A 284 3.91 -8.45 3.59
CA GLU A 284 4.28 -8.60 2.18
C GLU A 284 5.40 -7.64 1.74
N VAL A 285 5.56 -6.50 2.44
CA VAL A 285 6.59 -5.48 2.19
C VAL A 285 7.95 -5.77 2.82
N VAL A 286 8.02 -6.69 3.77
CA VAL A 286 9.26 -7.05 4.49
C VAL A 286 10.13 -7.94 3.61
N GLY A 287 11.45 -7.71 3.63
CA GLY A 287 12.42 -8.46 2.84
C GLY A 287 12.37 -8.21 1.33
N LYS A 288 11.60 -7.21 0.88
CA LYS A 288 11.46 -6.89 -0.55
C LYS A 288 12.01 -5.51 -0.89
N THR A 289 12.65 -5.42 -2.05
CA THR A 289 12.95 -4.14 -2.69
C THR A 289 11.64 -3.48 -3.11
N LEU A 290 11.46 -2.22 -2.72
CA LEU A 290 10.26 -1.44 -3.02
C LEU A 290 10.56 -0.36 -4.04
N VAL A 291 9.56 -0.02 -4.85
CA VAL A 291 9.61 1.07 -5.82
C VAL A 291 8.64 2.15 -5.37
N PHE A 292 9.14 3.36 -5.20
CA PHE A 292 8.30 4.52 -4.88
C PHE A 292 8.37 5.55 -5.99
N LYS A 293 7.20 6.00 -6.44
CA LYS A 293 7.05 7.23 -7.21
C LYS A 293 6.54 8.30 -6.26
N ILE A 294 7.33 9.34 -6.03
CA ILE A 294 7.09 10.38 -5.02
C ILE A 294 7.02 11.72 -5.73
N THR A 295 6.01 12.54 -5.43
CA THR A 295 5.86 13.91 -5.92
C THR A 295 5.71 14.85 -4.74
N ILE A 296 6.58 15.86 -4.63
CA ILE A 296 6.47 16.86 -3.56
C ILE A 296 5.28 17.78 -3.86
N THR A 297 4.37 17.93 -2.90
CA THR A 297 3.20 18.81 -3.02
C THR A 297 3.38 20.10 -2.22
N ASP A 298 4.06 20.04 -1.07
CA ASP A 298 4.38 21.22 -0.27
C ASP A 298 5.67 21.01 0.55
N ILE A 299 6.33 22.11 0.90
CA ILE A 299 7.48 22.12 1.82
C ILE A 299 7.26 23.27 2.80
N VAL A 300 7.36 23.00 4.09
CA VAL A 300 7.40 23.99 5.18
C VAL A 300 8.79 23.94 5.81
N LYS A 301 9.48 25.10 5.85
CA LYS A 301 10.88 25.14 6.31
C LYS A 301 10.96 24.91 7.82
N ALA A 302 12.02 24.25 8.27
CA ALA A 302 12.42 24.30 9.67
C ALA A 302 12.57 25.77 10.13
N GLY A 303 11.97 26.11 11.26
CA GLY A 303 12.03 27.46 11.85
C GLY A 303 13.26 27.68 12.71
#